data_AF-A0A5E3XMH1-F1
#
_entry.id   AF-A0A5E3XMH1-F1
#
_cell.length_a   1.000
_cell.length_b   1.000
_cell.length_c   1.000
_cell.angle_alpha   90.00
_cell.angle_beta   90.00
_cell.angle_gamma   90.00
#
_symmetry.space_group_name_H-M   'P 1'
#
loop_
_entity.id
_entity.type
_entity.pdbx_description
1 polymer ?
#
loop_
_entity_poly.entity_id
_entity_poly.type
_entity_poly.pdbx_seq_one_letter_code
_entity_poly.pdbx_strand_id
1 'polypeptide(L)'
;MMASLASLRPSLAHTLCKRRLNAYLSSSTRHAHTTVPATPGSTVRPSRKRKAAREADAAEPSNAPARSPHYGKLKPYDLSQRLRALIDKDELDAAVTTLKNMPLAAQSASVWNTVIKALFDAGKLKLAYSLYTDMKRRGFKPNLRTYTTMMSGYHRIRSWEGLSSQLQNTHTVYQSFMAHVEAISDSLDPDTVPAVRAAINQYLDICCLTRQSTELEEAFVRVPVHGPLCRDARMYAPYLRDLLQQELPPATLAAGVREVWREVQEIREKDPEAEPKTYVFLADLIFRGLSQSPSIADHSLAFEIVRDVFALHPKGKALPSKRKDAWLPPSTFVHILSTANLLGRPDIVLDMAKLIPRRVDLRVALDMSVVHQVLFATREVKHRNNGKVLSNLVQVIAEQNPQQLDKAPLTIQGTLKACADCGDFAGSKNILSAVLRLRSTDLASNRRTPHAKSVTTTAWAYFARAALHGNASDAKLALHVLKEQAHHLIEDVISDRPVKGAFKLALAQTLVQLTDRTDNSAIAPWYHKLRASVDSYSGARSHGDSSLPSDDPFAPGAVDATSEPDTLELTEDIDEPGIHVAPKAIGSDR
;
A
#
# COMPACT_ATOMS: atom_id res chain seq x y z
N MET A 1 -13.99 4.46 5.38
CA MET A 1 -14.01 3.74 6.69
C MET A 1 -12.63 3.21 7.16
N MET A 2 -11.74 2.73 6.28
CA MET A 2 -10.41 2.19 6.66
C MET A 2 -9.35 3.24 7.10
N ALA A 3 -9.51 4.52 6.72
CA ALA A 3 -8.63 5.59 7.21
C ALA A 3 -8.80 5.86 8.72
N SER A 4 -9.96 5.55 9.30
CA SER A 4 -10.21 5.67 10.74
C SER A 4 -9.64 4.50 11.54
N LEU A 5 -9.48 3.31 10.92
CA LEU A 5 -8.91 2.13 11.56
C LEU A 5 -7.38 2.15 11.66
N ALA A 6 -6.69 2.99 10.88
CA ALA A 6 -5.25 3.22 11.02
C ALA A 6 -4.88 3.97 12.32
N SER A 7 -5.85 4.62 12.97
CA SER A 7 -5.67 5.35 14.24
C SER A 7 -5.97 4.51 15.49
N LEU A 8 -6.52 3.30 15.34
CA LEU A 8 -6.92 2.46 16.46
C LEU A 8 -5.84 1.42 16.79
N ARG A 9 -5.54 1.28 18.09
CA ARG A 9 -4.67 0.21 18.60
C ARG A 9 -5.14 -1.16 18.05
N PRO A 10 -4.25 -2.03 17.55
CA PRO A 10 -4.61 -3.31 16.90
C PRO A 10 -5.54 -4.23 17.71
N SER A 11 -5.50 -4.14 19.04
CA SER A 11 -6.38 -4.89 19.94
C SER A 11 -7.85 -4.46 19.85
N LEU A 12 -8.14 -3.17 19.67
CA LEU A 12 -9.51 -2.65 19.55
C LEU A 12 -10.14 -2.99 18.20
N ALA A 13 -9.34 -2.93 17.12
CA ALA A 13 -9.78 -3.34 15.78
C ALA A 13 -10.17 -4.83 15.73
N HIS A 14 -9.39 -5.71 16.38
CA HIS A 14 -9.70 -7.14 16.47
C HIS A 14 -11.00 -7.40 17.24
N THR A 15 -11.23 -6.70 18.35
CA THR A 15 -12.43 -6.91 19.20
C THR A 15 -13.71 -6.40 18.53
N LEU A 16 -13.62 -5.30 17.77
CA LEU A 16 -14.74 -4.74 17.00
C LEU A 16 -15.09 -5.61 15.78
N CYS A 17 -14.11 -6.16 15.07
CA CYS A 17 -14.33 -7.12 13.98
C CYS A 17 -14.97 -8.42 14.50
N LYS A 18 -14.52 -8.96 15.64
CA LYS A 18 -15.10 -10.18 16.25
C LYS A 18 -16.54 -9.95 16.72
N ARG A 19 -16.84 -8.79 17.33
CA ARG A 19 -18.19 -8.43 17.77
C ARG A 19 -19.16 -8.21 16.60
N ARG A 20 -18.70 -7.59 15.51
CA ARG A 20 -19.54 -7.39 14.30
C ARG A 20 -19.76 -8.70 13.52
N LEU A 21 -18.74 -9.56 13.42
CA LEU A 21 -18.88 -10.88 12.80
C LEU A 21 -19.87 -11.76 13.58
N ASN A 22 -19.79 -11.75 14.92
CA ASN A 22 -20.74 -12.49 15.76
C ASN A 22 -22.16 -11.91 15.74
N ALA A 23 -22.32 -10.58 15.64
CA ALA A 23 -23.63 -9.95 15.49
C ALA A 23 -24.29 -10.29 14.14
N TYR A 24 -23.50 -10.41 13.07
CA TYR A 24 -23.99 -10.79 11.73
C TYR A 24 -24.35 -12.27 11.62
N LEU A 25 -23.63 -13.14 12.34
CA LEU A 25 -23.93 -14.58 12.41
C LEU A 25 -25.18 -14.89 13.24
N SER A 26 -25.60 -13.99 14.15
CA SER A 26 -26.80 -14.16 14.97
C SER A 26 -28.11 -13.70 14.31
N SER A 27 -28.05 -12.96 13.20
CA SER A 27 -29.23 -12.44 12.49
C SER A 27 -29.50 -13.23 11.20
N SER A 28 -29.90 -14.49 11.33
CA SER A 28 -30.48 -15.24 10.22
C SER A 28 -31.69 -16.01 10.72
N THR A 29 -32.88 -15.45 10.48
CA THR A 29 -34.13 -16.18 10.24
C THR A 29 -35.22 -15.17 9.87
N ARG A 30 -35.66 -15.19 8.61
CA ARG A 30 -37.08 -15.29 8.21
C ARG A 30 -37.17 -15.35 6.69
N HIS A 31 -37.59 -16.52 6.22
CA HIS A 31 -38.06 -16.74 4.85
C HIS A 31 -39.39 -16.03 4.62
N ALA A 32 -39.63 -15.61 3.37
CA ALA A 32 -40.96 -15.55 2.81
C ALA A 32 -40.89 -16.09 1.38
N HIS A 33 -41.46 -17.28 1.20
CA HIS A 33 -41.83 -17.85 -0.08
C HIS A 33 -42.98 -17.03 -0.69
N THR A 34 -42.98 -16.87 -2.01
CA THR A 34 -44.23 -16.83 -2.77
C THR A 34 -43.98 -17.24 -4.22
N THR A 35 -44.89 -18.08 -4.71
CA THR A 35 -44.81 -18.90 -5.91
C THR A 35 -45.87 -18.47 -6.92
N VAL A 36 -45.51 -18.54 -8.22
CA VAL A 36 -46.35 -18.92 -9.41
C VAL A 36 -47.31 -17.83 -9.95
N PRO A 37 -47.74 -17.80 -11.25
CA PRO A 37 -47.55 -18.73 -12.40
C PRO A 37 -47.06 -18.10 -13.73
N ALA A 38 -46.83 -19.01 -14.70
CA ALA A 38 -46.55 -18.78 -16.11
C ALA A 38 -47.79 -18.89 -17.04
N THR A 39 -47.57 -18.56 -18.33
CA THR A 39 -48.30 -18.87 -19.60
C THR A 39 -49.22 -17.78 -20.18
N PRO A 40 -49.55 -17.81 -21.51
CA PRO A 40 -48.81 -18.28 -22.70
C PRO A 40 -48.81 -17.26 -23.87
N GLY A 41 -48.10 -17.57 -24.95
CA GLY A 41 -47.82 -16.66 -26.06
C GLY A 41 -48.91 -16.42 -27.10
N SER A 42 -48.57 -15.57 -28.08
CA SER A 42 -49.24 -15.52 -29.38
C SER A 42 -48.19 -15.32 -30.48
N THR A 43 -48.18 -16.27 -31.40
CA THR A 43 -47.49 -16.28 -32.69
C THR A 43 -48.17 -15.35 -33.70
N VAL A 44 -47.41 -14.54 -34.44
CA VAL A 44 -47.73 -14.19 -35.84
C VAL A 44 -46.44 -14.22 -36.67
N ARG A 45 -46.56 -14.87 -37.83
CA ARG A 45 -45.55 -15.28 -38.81
C ARG A 45 -45.28 -14.18 -39.89
N PRO A 46 -44.32 -14.40 -40.82
CA PRO A 46 -43.48 -13.37 -41.44
C PRO A 46 -43.82 -13.05 -42.91
N SER A 47 -43.21 -12.00 -43.45
CA SER A 47 -43.08 -11.77 -44.90
C SER A 47 -41.73 -11.09 -45.19
N ARG A 48 -40.75 -11.84 -45.70
CA ARG A 48 -40.35 -12.02 -47.12
C ARG A 48 -39.48 -10.88 -47.70
N LYS A 49 -38.18 -11.20 -47.75
CA LYS A 49 -37.23 -11.05 -48.88
C LYS A 49 -37.24 -9.74 -49.68
N ARG A 50 -36.07 -9.08 -49.72
CA ARG A 50 -35.26 -9.00 -50.96
C ARG A 50 -33.81 -8.60 -50.69
N LYS A 51 -32.92 -9.27 -51.43
CA LYS A 51 -31.45 -9.16 -51.44
C LYS A 51 -31.04 -8.57 -52.80
N ALA A 52 -29.95 -7.80 -52.78
CA ALA A 52 -29.09 -7.39 -53.90
C ALA A 52 -29.66 -6.37 -54.91
N ALA A 53 -28.94 -5.27 -55.16
CA ALA A 53 -27.87 -5.20 -56.16
C ALA A 53 -27.17 -3.83 -56.16
N ARG A 54 -25.96 -3.86 -56.72
CA ARG A 54 -24.92 -2.84 -56.91
C ARG A 54 -25.29 -1.64 -57.78
N GLU A 55 -24.48 -0.58 -57.58
CA GLU A 55 -23.91 0.36 -58.58
C GLU A 55 -24.85 1.16 -59.49
N ALA A 56 -24.86 2.49 -59.30
CA ALA A 56 -24.94 3.47 -60.38
C ALA A 56 -24.48 4.86 -59.86
N ASP A 57 -23.30 5.27 -60.34
CA ASP A 57 -22.94 6.58 -60.89
C ASP A 57 -23.20 7.90 -60.13
N ALA A 58 -22.07 8.57 -59.89
CA ALA A 58 -21.77 9.96 -60.21
C ALA A 58 -22.93 10.98 -60.21
N ALA A 59 -23.03 11.73 -59.11
CA ALA A 59 -23.54 13.10 -59.14
C ALA A 59 -22.85 13.92 -58.05
N GLU A 60 -21.87 14.74 -58.44
CA GLU A 60 -21.37 15.85 -57.63
C GLU A 60 -22.51 16.84 -57.37
N PRO A 61 -22.74 17.31 -56.13
CA PRO A 61 -23.43 18.56 -55.91
C PRO A 61 -22.37 19.68 -55.93
N SER A 62 -22.34 20.42 -57.03
CA SER A 62 -21.63 21.69 -57.17
C SER A 62 -22.14 22.68 -56.12
N ASN A 63 -21.39 22.86 -55.04
CA ASN A 63 -21.48 24.06 -54.20
C ASN A 63 -20.14 24.28 -53.48
N ALA A 64 -19.09 24.53 -54.28
CA ALA A 64 -17.84 25.07 -53.79
C ALA A 64 -17.96 26.60 -53.74
N PRO A 65 -17.78 27.26 -52.57
CA PRO A 65 -17.77 28.72 -52.51
C PRO A 65 -16.53 29.26 -53.24
N ALA A 66 -16.73 30.42 -53.90
CA ALA A 66 -15.77 31.07 -54.78
C ALA A 66 -14.36 31.19 -54.18
N ARG A 67 -13.35 30.78 -54.97
CA ARG A 67 -11.93 30.94 -54.66
C ARG A 67 -11.57 32.43 -54.61
N SER A 68 -11.23 32.94 -53.43
CA SER A 68 -10.69 34.30 -53.28
C SER A 68 -9.24 34.36 -53.79
N PRO A 69 -8.81 35.42 -54.51
CA PRO A 69 -7.59 35.39 -55.34
C PRO A 69 -6.27 35.65 -54.60
N HIS A 70 -6.29 35.91 -53.29
CA HIS A 70 -5.10 36.45 -52.60
C HIS A 70 -4.14 35.45 -51.95
N TYR A 71 -4.40 34.14 -51.97
CA TYR A 71 -3.53 33.16 -51.30
C TYR A 71 -3.40 31.85 -52.11
N GLY A 72 -2.66 31.91 -53.22
CA GLY A 72 -2.52 30.78 -54.16
C GLY A 72 -1.39 29.77 -53.89
N LYS A 73 -0.66 29.81 -52.76
CA LYS A 73 0.53 28.94 -52.57
C LYS A 73 0.81 28.40 -51.17
N LEU A 74 0.01 28.72 -50.15
CA LEU A 74 0.35 28.28 -48.79
C LEU A 74 -0.04 26.80 -48.59
N LYS A 75 0.94 25.92 -48.44
CA LYS A 75 0.66 24.49 -48.18
C LYS A 75 0.35 24.27 -46.70
N PRO A 76 -0.40 23.21 -46.34
CA PRO A 76 -0.64 22.85 -44.95
C PRO A 76 0.63 22.64 -44.12
N TYR A 77 1.73 22.20 -44.75
CA TYR A 77 3.03 22.06 -44.09
C TYR A 77 3.61 23.43 -43.68
N ASP A 78 3.61 24.40 -44.59
CA ASP A 78 4.14 25.75 -44.35
C ASP A 78 3.33 26.46 -43.24
N LEU A 79 2.00 26.27 -43.26
CA LEU A 79 1.13 26.77 -42.19
C LEU A 79 1.44 26.09 -40.86
N SER A 80 1.62 24.76 -40.85
CA SER A 80 1.99 24.02 -39.64
C SER A 80 3.32 24.51 -39.06
N GLN A 81 4.32 24.78 -39.89
CA GLN A 81 5.62 25.31 -39.45
C GLN A 81 5.50 26.73 -38.89
N ARG A 82 4.73 27.60 -39.54
CA ARG A 82 4.48 28.96 -39.04
C ARG A 82 3.76 28.95 -37.69
N LEU A 83 2.79 28.05 -37.52
CA LEU A 83 2.09 27.89 -36.24
C LEU A 83 3.01 27.32 -35.16
N ARG A 84 3.89 26.36 -35.48
CA ARG A 84 4.91 25.88 -34.54
C ARG A 84 5.81 27.02 -34.08
N ALA A 85 6.30 27.85 -34.98
CA ALA A 85 7.14 29.00 -34.62
C ALA A 85 6.44 30.02 -33.70
N LEU A 86 5.11 30.15 -33.79
CA LEU A 86 4.33 30.99 -32.85
C LEU A 86 4.12 30.27 -31.51
N ILE A 87 3.88 28.96 -31.53
CA ILE A 87 3.76 28.13 -30.32
C ILE A 87 5.08 28.12 -29.54
N ASP A 88 6.22 28.02 -30.22
CA ASP A 88 7.56 28.04 -29.60
C ASP A 88 7.88 29.40 -28.94
N LYS A 89 7.20 30.46 -29.36
CA LYS A 89 7.26 31.80 -28.75
C LYS A 89 6.19 32.03 -27.67
N ASP A 90 5.41 31.01 -27.34
CA ASP A 90 4.26 31.05 -26.42
C ASP A 90 3.13 32.03 -26.85
N GLU A 91 3.11 32.43 -28.12
CA GLU A 91 2.08 33.31 -28.68
C GLU A 91 0.83 32.52 -29.12
N LEU A 92 0.23 31.78 -28.19
CA LEU A 92 -0.85 30.82 -28.48
C LEU A 92 -2.11 31.47 -29.05
N ASP A 93 -2.48 32.66 -28.58
CA ASP A 93 -3.67 33.36 -29.05
C ASP A 93 -3.48 33.90 -30.48
N ALA A 94 -2.25 34.31 -30.82
CA ALA A 94 -1.85 34.65 -32.17
C ALA A 94 -1.85 33.40 -33.08
N ALA A 95 -1.39 32.25 -32.58
CA ALA A 95 -1.46 30.98 -33.30
C ALA A 95 -2.91 30.56 -33.60
N VAL A 96 -3.81 30.69 -32.63
CA VAL A 96 -5.26 30.44 -32.80
C VAL A 96 -5.86 31.37 -33.85
N THR A 97 -5.57 32.66 -33.75
CA THR A 97 -6.08 33.68 -34.68
C THR A 97 -5.56 33.45 -36.10
N THR A 98 -4.27 33.12 -36.22
CA THR A 98 -3.62 32.78 -37.49
C THR A 98 -4.26 31.55 -38.11
N LEU A 99 -4.48 30.48 -37.34
CA LEU A 99 -5.17 29.28 -37.83
C LEU A 99 -6.59 29.61 -38.34
N LYS A 100 -7.34 30.42 -37.59
CA LYS A 100 -8.73 30.78 -37.94
C LYS A 100 -8.84 31.67 -39.19
N ASN A 101 -7.86 32.52 -39.44
CA ASN A 101 -7.88 33.52 -40.53
C ASN A 101 -7.25 33.02 -41.84
N MET A 102 -6.54 31.90 -41.83
CA MET A 102 -5.92 31.34 -43.03
C MET A 102 -6.95 30.68 -43.96
N PRO A 103 -6.70 30.62 -45.29
CA PRO A 103 -7.65 30.03 -46.23
C PRO A 103 -7.89 28.55 -45.93
N LEU A 104 -9.13 28.07 -46.15
CA LEU A 104 -9.52 26.67 -45.90
C LEU A 104 -8.63 25.67 -46.64
N ALA A 105 -8.13 26.03 -47.83
CA ALA A 105 -7.22 25.21 -48.63
C ALA A 105 -5.86 24.94 -47.97
N ALA A 106 -5.39 25.83 -47.08
CA ALA A 106 -4.15 25.67 -46.35
C ALA A 106 -4.35 24.96 -45.00
N GLN A 107 -5.59 24.83 -44.53
CA GLN A 107 -5.91 24.17 -43.26
C GLN A 107 -6.06 22.65 -43.48
N SER A 108 -5.59 21.85 -42.53
CA SER A 108 -5.79 20.40 -42.52
C SER A 108 -5.90 19.87 -41.09
N ALA A 109 -6.45 18.68 -40.90
CA ALA A 109 -6.60 18.08 -39.57
C ALA A 109 -5.27 18.02 -38.79
N SER A 110 -4.13 17.83 -39.46
CA SER A 110 -2.81 17.84 -38.82
C SER A 110 -2.39 19.23 -38.32
N VAL A 111 -2.75 20.30 -39.04
CA VAL A 111 -2.52 21.69 -38.62
C VAL A 111 -3.36 22.01 -37.39
N TRP A 112 -4.65 21.66 -37.39
CA TRP A 112 -5.55 21.82 -36.24
C TRP A 112 -5.04 21.07 -35.01
N ASN A 113 -4.64 19.80 -35.17
CA ASN A 113 -4.10 18.99 -34.07
C ASN A 113 -2.82 19.57 -33.46
N THR A 114 -2.01 20.27 -34.25
CA THR A 114 -0.79 20.92 -33.74
C THR A 114 -1.13 22.02 -32.73
N VAL A 115 -2.10 22.87 -33.05
CA VAL A 115 -2.54 23.96 -32.15
C VAL A 115 -3.33 23.42 -30.96
N ILE A 116 -4.21 22.44 -31.18
CA ILE A 116 -4.96 21.78 -30.09
C ILE A 116 -4.00 21.17 -29.06
N LYS A 117 -2.97 20.46 -29.53
CA LYS A 117 -1.94 19.89 -28.64
C LYS A 117 -1.25 20.98 -27.81
N ALA A 118 -0.82 22.07 -28.46
CA ALA A 118 -0.15 23.18 -27.77
C ALA A 118 -1.05 23.85 -26.72
N LEU A 119 -2.35 23.96 -26.97
CA LEU A 119 -3.30 24.48 -25.98
C LEU A 119 -3.44 23.56 -24.77
N PHE A 120 -3.42 22.24 -24.95
CA PHE A 120 -3.36 21.31 -23.82
C PHE A 120 -2.04 21.41 -23.06
N ASP A 121 -0.92 21.55 -23.77
CA ASP A 121 0.41 21.73 -23.17
C ASP A 121 0.46 22.99 -22.29
N ALA A 122 -0.25 24.06 -22.68
CA ALA A 122 -0.37 25.30 -21.92
C ALA A 122 -1.54 25.35 -20.93
N GLY A 123 -2.28 24.25 -20.73
CA GLY A 123 -3.41 24.19 -19.80
C GLY A 123 -4.67 24.97 -20.23
N LYS A 124 -4.73 25.47 -21.46
CA LYS A 124 -5.89 26.21 -22.04
C LYS A 124 -7.01 25.25 -22.50
N LEU A 125 -7.52 24.41 -21.58
CA LEU A 125 -8.44 23.30 -21.86
C LEU A 125 -9.73 23.70 -22.60
N LYS A 126 -10.37 24.80 -22.16
CA LYS A 126 -11.63 25.29 -22.77
C LYS A 126 -11.41 25.71 -24.23
N LEU A 127 -10.28 26.37 -24.49
CA LEU A 127 -9.90 26.83 -25.82
C LEU A 127 -9.56 25.64 -26.73
N ALA A 128 -8.86 24.62 -26.21
CA ALA A 128 -8.58 23.39 -26.94
C ALA A 128 -9.86 22.67 -27.40
N TYR A 129 -10.84 22.52 -26.51
CA TYR A 129 -12.14 21.96 -26.87
C TYR A 129 -12.91 22.83 -27.88
N SER A 130 -12.88 24.16 -27.72
CA SER A 130 -13.48 25.08 -28.68
C SER A 130 -12.85 24.96 -30.07
N LEU A 131 -11.53 24.73 -30.17
CA LEU A 131 -10.90 24.48 -31.47
C LEU A 131 -11.32 23.14 -32.07
N TYR A 132 -11.47 22.10 -31.24
CA TYR A 132 -11.98 20.81 -31.70
C TYR A 132 -13.39 20.91 -32.28
N THR A 133 -14.29 21.67 -31.64
CA THR A 133 -15.64 21.91 -32.18
C THR A 133 -15.63 22.82 -33.41
N ASP A 134 -14.77 23.85 -33.43
CA ASP A 134 -14.59 24.73 -34.59
C ASP A 134 -14.04 23.98 -35.82
N MET A 135 -13.12 23.04 -35.62
CA MET A 135 -12.58 22.17 -36.68
C MET A 135 -13.73 21.42 -37.37
N LYS A 136 -14.62 20.79 -36.59
CA LYS A 136 -15.81 20.10 -37.11
C LYS A 136 -16.74 21.04 -37.86
N ARG A 137 -17.03 22.21 -37.28
CA ARG A 137 -17.93 23.22 -37.86
C ARG A 137 -17.42 23.74 -39.22
N ARG A 138 -16.11 23.80 -39.40
CA ARG A 138 -15.46 24.22 -40.65
C ARG A 138 -15.30 23.08 -41.68
N GLY A 139 -15.88 21.91 -41.42
CA GLY A 139 -15.88 20.77 -42.35
C GLY A 139 -14.66 19.86 -42.25
N PHE A 140 -13.72 20.11 -41.33
CA PHE A 140 -12.59 19.22 -41.11
C PHE A 140 -13.00 18.06 -40.21
N LYS A 141 -13.03 16.84 -40.75
CA LYS A 141 -13.39 15.64 -39.99
C LYS A 141 -12.28 15.27 -39.00
N PRO A 142 -12.58 15.08 -37.71
CA PRO A 142 -11.64 14.49 -36.75
C PRO A 142 -11.18 13.11 -37.23
N ASN A 143 -9.89 12.85 -37.10
CA ASN A 143 -9.28 11.56 -37.39
C ASN A 143 -8.72 10.92 -36.10
N LEU A 144 -8.18 9.70 -36.20
CA LEU A 144 -7.60 9.00 -35.06
C LEU A 144 -6.59 9.86 -34.28
N ARG A 145 -5.69 10.57 -34.98
CA ARG A 145 -4.70 11.47 -34.35
C ARG A 145 -5.36 12.62 -33.58
N THR A 146 -6.52 13.09 -34.02
CA THR A 146 -7.29 14.14 -33.34
C THR A 146 -7.78 13.61 -31.99
N TYR A 147 -8.43 12.44 -32.00
CA TYR A 147 -8.95 11.82 -30.78
C TYR A 147 -7.85 11.44 -29.78
N THR A 148 -6.74 10.86 -30.24
CA THR A 148 -5.61 10.53 -29.36
C THR A 148 -4.96 11.78 -28.78
N THR A 149 -4.90 12.90 -29.53
CA THR A 149 -4.43 14.19 -29.02
C THR A 149 -5.35 14.73 -27.93
N MET A 150 -6.67 14.66 -28.12
CA MET A 150 -7.65 15.08 -27.12
C MET A 150 -7.57 14.22 -25.84
N MET A 151 -7.54 12.88 -25.97
CA MET A 151 -7.44 11.97 -24.81
C MET A 151 -6.15 12.17 -24.04
N SER A 152 -5.01 12.27 -24.75
CA SER A 152 -3.72 12.53 -24.12
C SER A 152 -3.66 13.88 -23.42
N GLY A 153 -4.30 14.90 -23.98
CA GLY A 153 -4.43 16.23 -23.38
C GLY A 153 -5.23 16.21 -22.07
N TYR A 154 -6.41 15.58 -22.07
CA TYR A 154 -7.23 15.46 -20.87
C TYR A 154 -6.59 14.59 -19.79
N HIS A 155 -5.92 13.49 -20.17
CA HIS A 155 -5.27 12.59 -19.23
C HIS A 155 -4.10 13.25 -18.45
N ARG A 156 -3.56 14.36 -18.97
CA ARG A 156 -2.49 15.11 -18.29
C ARG A 156 -2.99 16.10 -17.23
N ILE A 157 -4.29 16.27 -17.12
CA ILE A 157 -4.90 17.09 -16.07
C ILE A 157 -4.63 16.43 -14.71
N ARG A 158 -4.04 17.19 -13.78
CA ARG A 158 -3.67 16.69 -12.44
C ARG A 158 -4.80 16.78 -11.42
N SER A 159 -5.65 17.79 -11.55
CA SER A 159 -6.83 18.00 -10.68
C SER A 159 -8.05 18.32 -11.55
N TRP A 160 -9.16 17.64 -11.28
CA TRP A 160 -10.45 17.83 -11.95
C TRP A 160 -11.40 18.74 -11.15
N GLU A 161 -10.94 19.32 -10.05
CA GLU A 161 -11.72 20.24 -9.23
C GLU A 161 -12.22 21.44 -10.04
N GLY A 162 -13.54 21.65 -10.06
CA GLY A 162 -14.16 22.74 -10.83
C GLY A 162 -14.15 22.57 -12.36
N LEU A 163 -13.71 21.43 -12.89
CA LEU A 163 -13.62 21.15 -14.34
C LEU A 163 -14.75 20.24 -14.86
N SER A 164 -15.96 20.34 -14.30
CA SER A 164 -17.11 19.49 -14.66
C SER A 164 -17.49 19.59 -16.15
N SER A 165 -17.42 20.78 -16.76
CA SER A 165 -17.69 20.94 -18.19
C SER A 165 -16.66 20.22 -19.06
N GLN A 166 -15.40 20.21 -18.64
CA GLN A 166 -14.29 19.57 -19.36
C GLN A 166 -14.37 18.04 -19.21
N LEU A 167 -14.89 17.56 -18.09
CA LEU A 167 -15.20 16.15 -17.90
C LEU A 167 -16.31 15.70 -18.85
N GLN A 168 -17.41 16.45 -18.94
CA GLN A 168 -18.48 16.20 -19.90
C GLN A 168 -17.98 16.24 -21.36
N ASN A 169 -17.10 17.19 -21.67
CA ASN A 169 -16.45 17.27 -22.97
C ASN A 169 -15.61 16.02 -23.26
N THR A 170 -14.92 15.48 -22.25
CA THR A 170 -14.12 14.26 -22.36
C THR A 170 -15.00 13.06 -22.73
N HIS A 171 -16.14 12.87 -22.05
CA HIS A 171 -17.12 11.83 -22.41
C HIS A 171 -17.62 11.97 -23.84
N THR A 172 -17.97 13.19 -24.26
CA THR A 172 -18.47 13.47 -25.60
C THR A 172 -17.43 13.16 -26.68
N VAL A 173 -16.16 13.50 -26.42
CA VAL A 173 -15.05 13.19 -27.32
C VAL A 173 -14.78 11.69 -27.36
N TYR A 174 -14.84 11.00 -26.21
CA TYR A 174 -14.66 9.55 -26.15
C TYR A 174 -15.75 8.78 -26.90
N GLN A 175 -17.01 9.17 -26.76
CA GLN A 175 -18.12 8.59 -27.52
C GLN A 175 -17.93 8.80 -29.04
N SER A 176 -17.53 10.01 -29.45
CA SER A 176 -17.22 10.30 -30.85
C SER A 176 -16.02 9.49 -31.37
N PHE A 177 -15.02 9.27 -30.51
CA PHE A 177 -13.86 8.45 -30.80
C PHE A 177 -14.24 6.98 -30.98
N MET A 178 -15.00 6.39 -30.07
CA MET A 178 -15.43 4.99 -30.17
C MET A 178 -16.30 4.75 -31.39
N ALA A 179 -17.23 5.66 -31.71
CA ALA A 179 -18.01 5.59 -32.95
C ALA A 179 -17.12 5.66 -34.21
N HIS A 180 -16.05 6.45 -34.18
CA HIS A 180 -15.08 6.50 -35.27
C HIS A 180 -14.28 5.20 -35.39
N VAL A 181 -13.83 4.64 -34.27
CA VAL A 181 -13.08 3.37 -34.22
C VAL A 181 -13.94 2.21 -34.73
N GLU A 182 -15.21 2.16 -34.34
CA GLU A 182 -16.18 1.16 -34.83
C GLU A 182 -16.44 1.30 -36.33
N ALA A 183 -16.50 2.53 -36.84
CA ALA A 183 -16.69 2.76 -38.28
C ALA A 183 -15.48 2.34 -39.13
N ILE A 184 -14.27 2.25 -38.55
CA ILE A 184 -13.04 1.89 -39.26
C ILE A 184 -12.46 0.53 -38.84
N SER A 185 -13.14 -0.22 -37.97
CA SER A 185 -12.59 -1.42 -37.32
C SER A 185 -12.09 -2.47 -38.31
N ASP A 186 -12.80 -2.65 -39.42
CA ASP A 186 -12.49 -3.65 -40.45
C ASP A 186 -11.28 -3.26 -41.31
N SER A 187 -10.97 -1.96 -41.35
CA SER A 187 -9.87 -1.37 -42.14
C SER A 187 -8.74 -0.83 -41.26
N LEU A 188 -8.74 -1.18 -39.96
CA LEU A 188 -7.81 -0.61 -39.00
C LEU A 188 -6.40 -1.14 -39.25
N ASP A 189 -5.49 -0.21 -39.55
CA ASP A 189 -4.07 -0.52 -39.71
C ASP A 189 -3.49 -1.05 -38.38
N PRO A 190 -2.85 -2.24 -38.37
CA PRO A 190 -2.21 -2.80 -37.18
C PRO A 190 -1.28 -1.81 -36.45
N ASP A 191 -0.59 -0.92 -37.17
CA ASP A 191 0.32 0.06 -36.58
C ASP A 191 -0.41 1.12 -35.73
N THR A 192 -1.71 1.31 -35.97
CA THR A 192 -2.53 2.29 -35.25
C THR A 192 -3.20 1.70 -34.01
N VAL A 193 -3.31 0.37 -33.90
CA VAL A 193 -3.94 -0.34 -32.78
C VAL A 193 -3.37 0.06 -31.41
N PRO A 194 -2.04 0.14 -31.19
CA PRO A 194 -1.50 0.57 -29.90
C PRO A 194 -1.94 1.97 -29.49
N ALA A 195 -2.05 2.90 -30.45
CA ALA A 195 -2.49 4.26 -30.19
C ALA A 195 -3.99 4.34 -29.83
N VAL A 196 -4.83 3.50 -30.46
CA VAL A 196 -6.25 3.36 -30.11
C VAL A 196 -6.38 2.83 -28.68
N ARG A 197 -5.68 1.73 -28.35
CA ARG A 197 -5.70 1.12 -27.01
C ARG A 197 -5.21 2.09 -25.95
N ALA A 198 -4.13 2.83 -26.23
CA ALA A 198 -3.63 3.85 -25.31
C ALA A 198 -4.66 4.96 -25.03
N ALA A 199 -5.40 5.41 -26.04
CA ALA A 199 -6.45 6.42 -25.85
C ALA A 199 -7.64 5.89 -25.05
N ILE A 200 -8.02 4.62 -25.24
CA ILE A 200 -9.03 3.95 -24.40
C ILE A 200 -8.55 3.87 -22.96
N ASN A 201 -7.33 3.39 -22.72
CA ASN A 201 -6.77 3.29 -21.37
C ASN A 201 -6.70 4.66 -20.68
N GLN A 202 -6.29 5.70 -21.41
CA GLN A 202 -6.28 7.08 -20.88
C GLN A 202 -7.66 7.54 -20.45
N TYR A 203 -8.71 7.22 -21.20
CA TYR A 203 -10.07 7.53 -20.81
C TYR A 203 -10.51 6.75 -19.57
N LEU A 204 -10.22 5.45 -19.50
CA LEU A 204 -10.52 4.64 -18.30
C LEU A 204 -9.80 5.17 -17.05
N ASP A 205 -8.53 5.57 -17.19
CA ASP A 205 -7.77 6.21 -16.10
C ASP A 205 -8.41 7.55 -15.69
N ILE A 206 -8.90 8.36 -16.63
CA ILE A 206 -9.64 9.60 -16.30
C ILE A 206 -10.89 9.28 -15.48
N CYS A 207 -11.75 8.36 -15.94
CA CYS A 207 -12.97 7.98 -15.23
C CYS A 207 -12.67 7.44 -13.82
N CYS A 208 -11.59 6.66 -13.68
CA CYS A 208 -11.14 6.14 -12.40
C CYS A 208 -10.70 7.28 -11.45
N LEU A 209 -9.95 8.27 -11.95
CA LEU A 209 -9.49 9.41 -11.17
C LEU A 209 -10.64 10.36 -10.78
N THR A 210 -11.66 10.51 -11.61
CA THR A 210 -12.83 11.35 -11.37
C THR A 210 -13.96 10.64 -10.61
N ARG A 211 -13.78 9.35 -10.28
CA ARG A 211 -14.77 8.49 -9.59
C ARG A 211 -16.09 8.34 -10.35
N GLN A 212 -16.00 8.19 -11.68
CA GLN A 212 -17.12 7.91 -12.56
C GLN A 212 -17.21 6.42 -12.86
N SER A 213 -17.60 5.64 -11.85
CA SER A 213 -17.58 4.17 -11.91
C SER A 213 -18.54 3.62 -12.98
N THR A 214 -19.70 4.24 -13.17
CA THR A 214 -20.69 3.84 -14.20
C THR A 214 -20.13 3.97 -15.61
N GLU A 215 -19.56 5.14 -15.95
CA GLU A 215 -18.98 5.41 -17.26
C GLU A 215 -17.72 4.57 -17.50
N LEU A 216 -16.97 4.28 -16.44
CA LEU A 216 -15.81 3.39 -16.49
C LEU A 216 -16.24 1.96 -16.84
N GLU A 217 -17.24 1.43 -16.16
CA GLU A 217 -17.75 0.07 -16.38
C GLU A 217 -18.29 -0.08 -17.81
N GLU A 218 -19.14 0.85 -18.26
CA GLU A 218 -19.67 0.86 -19.62
C GLU A 218 -18.56 0.90 -20.67
N ALA A 219 -17.57 1.78 -20.48
CA ALA A 219 -16.45 1.91 -21.40
C ALA A 219 -15.57 0.66 -21.42
N PHE A 220 -15.33 0.05 -20.26
CA PHE A 220 -14.54 -1.18 -20.12
C PHE A 220 -15.24 -2.38 -20.78
N VAL A 221 -16.54 -2.54 -20.54
CA VAL A 221 -17.37 -3.59 -21.14
C VAL A 221 -17.43 -3.47 -22.66
N ARG A 222 -17.47 -2.25 -23.20
CA ARG A 222 -17.46 -1.99 -24.65
C ARG A 222 -16.18 -2.45 -25.34
N VAL A 223 -15.04 -2.52 -24.65
CA VAL A 223 -13.79 -3.06 -25.21
C VAL A 223 -13.91 -4.58 -25.32
N PRO A 224 -13.70 -5.17 -26.50
CA PRO A 224 -13.83 -6.61 -26.69
C PRO A 224 -12.74 -7.39 -25.94
N VAL A 225 -13.04 -8.63 -25.56
CA VAL A 225 -12.07 -9.54 -24.91
C VAL A 225 -11.12 -10.18 -25.94
N HIS A 226 -11.54 -10.25 -27.21
CA HIS A 226 -10.79 -10.86 -28.30
C HIS A 226 -10.72 -9.94 -29.52
N GLY A 227 -9.76 -10.20 -30.42
CA GLY A 227 -9.54 -9.40 -31.63
C GLY A 227 -8.44 -8.34 -31.49
N PRO A 228 -8.22 -7.50 -32.52
CA PRO A 228 -7.09 -6.57 -32.58
C PRO A 228 -7.17 -5.46 -31.53
N LEU A 229 -8.38 -5.06 -31.14
CA LEU A 229 -8.65 -4.06 -30.10
C LEU A 229 -8.97 -4.70 -28.74
N CYS A 230 -8.52 -5.93 -28.50
CA CYS A 230 -8.80 -6.61 -27.23
C CYS A 230 -8.22 -5.84 -26.04
N ARG A 231 -8.77 -6.08 -24.85
CA ARG A 231 -8.24 -5.55 -23.58
C ARG A 231 -6.78 -5.96 -23.38
N ASP A 232 -5.89 -5.02 -23.03
CA ASP A 232 -4.55 -5.34 -22.53
C ASP A 232 -4.57 -5.36 -21.00
N ALA A 233 -3.48 -5.86 -20.42
CA ALA A 233 -3.21 -5.77 -19.00
C ALA A 233 -3.36 -4.34 -18.43
N ARG A 234 -3.05 -3.29 -19.22
CA ARG A 234 -3.13 -1.90 -18.72
C ARG A 234 -4.56 -1.47 -18.43
N MET A 235 -5.51 -1.84 -19.29
CA MET A 235 -6.93 -1.49 -19.12
C MET A 235 -7.56 -2.06 -17.85
N TYR A 236 -7.05 -3.17 -17.32
CA TYR A 236 -7.53 -3.74 -16.05
C TYR A 236 -7.09 -2.93 -14.82
N ALA A 237 -6.01 -2.15 -14.91
CA ALA A 237 -5.49 -1.38 -13.80
C ALA A 237 -6.47 -0.30 -13.29
N PRO A 238 -7.02 0.60 -14.14
CA PRO A 238 -8.05 1.55 -13.71
C PRO A 238 -9.33 0.85 -13.26
N TYR A 239 -9.72 -0.25 -13.92
CA TYR A 239 -10.92 -1.02 -13.56
C TYR A 239 -10.83 -1.63 -12.15
N LEU A 240 -9.74 -2.34 -11.84
CA LEU A 240 -9.51 -2.88 -10.50
C LEU A 240 -9.39 -1.79 -9.44
N ARG A 241 -8.77 -0.66 -9.77
CA ARG A 241 -8.64 0.47 -8.85
C ARG A 241 -10.01 1.07 -8.53
N ASP A 242 -10.88 1.21 -9.53
CA ASP A 242 -12.26 1.66 -9.35
C ASP A 242 -13.05 0.68 -8.48
N LEU A 243 -13.00 -0.63 -8.76
CA LEU A 243 -13.64 -1.66 -7.91
C LEU A 243 -13.21 -1.58 -6.44
N LEU A 244 -11.93 -1.33 -6.17
CA LEU A 244 -11.41 -1.17 -4.80
C LEU A 244 -11.81 0.15 -4.14
N GLN A 245 -12.15 1.18 -4.93
CA GLN A 245 -12.62 2.47 -4.43
C GLN A 245 -14.12 2.47 -4.17
N GLN A 246 -14.88 1.66 -4.92
CA GLN A 246 -16.29 1.43 -4.66
C GLN A 246 -16.44 0.75 -3.28
N GLU A 247 -17.29 1.28 -2.40
CA GLU A 247 -17.56 0.70 -1.08
C GLU A 247 -18.47 -0.54 -1.19
N LEU A 248 -18.06 -1.52 -2.00
CA LEU A 248 -18.80 -2.73 -2.29
C LEU A 248 -18.80 -3.71 -1.10
N PRO A 249 -19.83 -4.56 -0.97
CA PRO A 249 -19.78 -5.71 -0.07
C PRO A 249 -18.56 -6.59 -0.40
N PRO A 250 -17.82 -7.09 0.61
CA PRO A 250 -16.57 -7.80 0.37
C PRO A 250 -16.70 -9.05 -0.51
N ALA A 251 -17.84 -9.75 -0.46
CA ALA A 251 -18.11 -10.89 -1.32
C ALA A 251 -18.26 -10.50 -2.81
N THR A 252 -18.91 -9.37 -3.07
CA THR A 252 -19.10 -8.82 -4.43
C THR A 252 -17.76 -8.35 -5.00
N LEU A 253 -16.97 -7.62 -4.20
CA LEU A 253 -15.62 -7.20 -4.57
C LEU A 253 -14.75 -8.41 -4.93
N ALA A 254 -14.73 -9.44 -4.08
CA ALA A 254 -13.95 -10.64 -4.32
C ALA A 254 -14.37 -11.36 -5.61
N ALA A 255 -15.67 -11.42 -5.91
CA ALA A 255 -16.18 -12.02 -7.15
C ALA A 255 -15.70 -11.25 -8.39
N GLY A 256 -15.81 -9.92 -8.40
CA GLY A 256 -15.33 -9.09 -9.50
C GLY A 256 -13.82 -9.19 -9.70
N VAL A 257 -13.06 -9.19 -8.61
CA VAL A 257 -11.59 -9.31 -8.65
C VAL A 257 -11.15 -10.70 -9.15
N ARG A 258 -11.84 -11.78 -8.77
CA ARG A 258 -11.57 -13.13 -9.31
C ARG A 258 -11.82 -13.22 -10.80
N GLU A 259 -12.91 -12.60 -11.28
CA GLU A 259 -13.24 -12.59 -12.70
C GLU A 259 -12.14 -11.90 -13.51
N VAL A 260 -11.74 -10.71 -13.05
CA VAL A 260 -10.63 -9.97 -13.65
C VAL A 260 -9.33 -10.78 -13.62
N TRP A 261 -9.03 -11.47 -12.51
CA TRP A 261 -7.82 -12.28 -12.43
C TRP A 261 -7.80 -13.40 -13.47
N ARG A 262 -8.93 -14.04 -13.74
CA ARG A 262 -9.04 -15.07 -14.78
C ARG A 262 -8.72 -14.50 -16.17
N GLU A 263 -9.33 -13.37 -16.52
CA GLU A 263 -9.06 -12.70 -17.80
C GLU A 263 -7.58 -12.28 -17.94
N VAL A 264 -6.99 -11.73 -16.87
CA VAL A 264 -5.57 -11.31 -16.85
C VAL A 264 -4.63 -12.50 -17.05
N GLN A 265 -4.97 -13.69 -16.51
CA GLN A 265 -4.20 -14.91 -16.72
C GLN A 265 -4.27 -15.38 -18.17
N GLU A 266 -5.45 -15.38 -18.79
CA GLU A 266 -5.59 -15.75 -20.21
C GLU A 266 -4.76 -14.85 -21.13
N ILE A 267 -4.70 -13.54 -20.84
CA ILE A 267 -3.87 -12.60 -21.61
C ILE A 267 -2.39 -12.93 -21.41
N ARG A 268 -1.98 -13.21 -20.17
CA ARG A 268 -0.60 -13.54 -19.82
C ARG A 268 -0.13 -14.86 -20.46
N GLU A 269 -1.02 -15.84 -20.57
CA GLU A 269 -0.70 -17.11 -21.24
C GLU A 269 -0.48 -16.92 -22.74
N LYS A 270 -1.25 -16.02 -23.38
CA LYS A 270 -1.11 -15.69 -24.81
C LYS A 270 0.15 -14.89 -25.11
N ASP A 271 0.55 -13.99 -24.21
CA ASP A 271 1.78 -13.19 -24.34
C ASP A 271 2.53 -13.11 -22.99
N PRO A 272 3.38 -14.11 -22.67
CA PRO A 272 4.07 -14.19 -21.38
C PRO A 272 5.11 -13.10 -21.14
N GLU A 273 5.61 -12.46 -22.20
CA GLU A 273 6.66 -11.44 -22.12
C GLU A 273 6.12 -10.01 -22.21
N ALA A 274 4.82 -9.84 -22.49
CA ALA A 274 4.16 -8.54 -22.41
C ALA A 274 4.28 -7.95 -20.99
N GLU A 275 4.72 -6.69 -20.93
CA GLU A 275 4.51 -5.77 -19.80
C GLU A 275 4.63 -6.34 -18.37
N PRO A 276 5.77 -6.91 -17.98
CA PRO A 276 5.94 -7.56 -16.68
C PRO A 276 5.68 -6.64 -15.48
N LYS A 277 5.93 -5.33 -15.63
CA LYS A 277 5.65 -4.33 -14.59
C LYS A 277 4.15 -4.14 -14.36
N THR A 278 3.35 -4.17 -15.42
CA THR A 278 1.89 -4.04 -15.34
C THR A 278 1.29 -5.20 -14.56
N TYR A 279 1.75 -6.44 -14.83
CA TYR A 279 1.29 -7.62 -14.09
C TYR A 279 1.62 -7.59 -12.60
N VAL A 280 2.81 -7.11 -12.23
CA VAL A 280 3.18 -6.90 -10.83
C VAL A 280 2.20 -5.93 -10.15
N PHE A 281 1.84 -4.85 -10.82
CA PHE A 281 0.87 -3.87 -10.31
C PHE A 281 -0.55 -4.46 -10.20
N LEU A 282 -1.01 -5.21 -11.18
CA LEU A 282 -2.31 -5.89 -11.13
C LEU A 282 -2.37 -6.91 -9.98
N ALA A 283 -1.29 -7.66 -9.75
CA ALA A 283 -1.23 -8.63 -8.66
C ALA A 283 -1.38 -7.97 -7.28
N ASP A 284 -0.83 -6.77 -7.07
CA ASP A 284 -1.05 -5.98 -5.84
C ASP A 284 -2.53 -5.62 -5.67
N LEU A 285 -3.18 -5.10 -6.71
CA LEU A 285 -4.60 -4.72 -6.65
C LEU A 285 -5.50 -5.94 -6.40
N ILE A 286 -5.20 -7.06 -7.05
CA ILE A 286 -5.94 -8.31 -6.88
C ILE A 286 -5.76 -8.85 -5.46
N PHE A 287 -4.54 -8.81 -4.92
CA PHE A 287 -4.29 -9.19 -3.53
C PHE A 287 -5.12 -8.32 -2.56
N ARG A 288 -5.14 -7.00 -2.73
CA ARG A 288 -5.94 -6.09 -1.91
C ARG A 288 -7.43 -6.41 -1.97
N GLY A 289 -7.95 -6.79 -3.14
CA GLY A 289 -9.36 -7.16 -3.32
C GLY A 289 -9.70 -8.49 -2.65
N LEU A 290 -8.91 -9.54 -2.93
CA LEU A 290 -9.15 -10.87 -2.38
C LEU A 290 -8.93 -10.94 -0.87
N SER A 291 -7.99 -10.14 -0.33
CA SER A 291 -7.70 -10.09 1.11
C SER A 291 -8.86 -9.55 1.97
N GLN A 292 -9.85 -8.90 1.36
CA GLN A 292 -11.04 -8.41 2.04
C GLN A 292 -12.17 -9.45 2.08
N SER A 293 -12.04 -10.55 1.34
CA SER A 293 -13.08 -11.56 1.22
C SER A 293 -13.38 -12.25 2.57
N PRO A 294 -14.62 -12.67 2.83
CA PRO A 294 -14.89 -13.57 3.96
C PRO A 294 -14.37 -15.01 3.72
N SER A 295 -13.98 -15.37 2.49
CA SER A 295 -13.61 -16.74 2.11
C SER A 295 -12.13 -17.06 2.35
N ILE A 296 -11.85 -18.16 3.04
CA ILE A 296 -10.50 -18.70 3.23
C ILE A 296 -9.85 -19.12 1.90
N ALA A 297 -10.66 -19.57 0.93
CA ALA A 297 -10.17 -19.94 -0.40
C ALA A 297 -9.62 -18.73 -1.15
N ASP A 298 -10.30 -17.57 -1.05
CA ASP A 298 -9.85 -16.32 -1.67
C ASP A 298 -8.55 -15.83 -1.04
N HIS A 299 -8.41 -15.94 0.28
CA HIS A 299 -7.16 -15.61 0.97
C HIS A 299 -6.01 -16.52 0.54
N SER A 300 -6.28 -17.83 0.39
CA SER A 300 -5.27 -18.79 -0.05
C SER A 300 -4.81 -18.48 -1.48
N LEU A 301 -5.75 -18.18 -2.39
CA LEU A 301 -5.46 -17.71 -3.74
C LEU A 301 -4.66 -16.40 -3.72
N ALA A 302 -5.05 -15.42 -2.90
CA ALA A 302 -4.32 -14.15 -2.79
C ALA A 302 -2.84 -14.35 -2.43
N PHE A 303 -2.56 -15.20 -1.45
CA PHE A 303 -1.18 -15.52 -1.07
C PHE A 303 -0.43 -16.36 -2.11
N GLU A 304 -1.11 -17.24 -2.83
CA GLU A 304 -0.53 -17.98 -3.96
C GLU A 304 -0.09 -17.03 -5.08
N ILE A 305 -0.97 -16.10 -5.48
CA ILE A 305 -0.67 -15.07 -6.48
C ILE A 305 0.58 -14.28 -6.12
N VAL A 306 0.66 -13.79 -4.87
CA VAL A 306 1.81 -13.02 -4.39
C VAL A 306 3.08 -13.88 -4.36
N ARG A 307 2.99 -15.16 -3.99
CA ARG A 307 4.15 -16.06 -4.00
C ARG A 307 4.67 -16.31 -5.40
N ASP A 308 3.78 -16.53 -6.36
CA ASP A 308 4.13 -16.84 -7.74
C ASP A 308 4.69 -15.62 -8.49
N VAL A 309 4.07 -14.45 -8.31
CA VAL A 309 4.45 -13.21 -8.99
C VAL A 309 5.74 -12.64 -8.44
N PHE A 310 5.94 -12.65 -7.12
CA PHE A 310 7.10 -12.07 -6.46
C PHE A 310 8.20 -13.08 -6.12
N ALA A 311 8.05 -14.33 -6.58
CA ALA A 311 8.95 -15.46 -6.37
C ALA A 311 9.27 -15.72 -4.87
N LEU A 312 8.25 -15.65 -4.01
CA LEU A 312 8.39 -15.78 -2.55
C LEU A 312 8.31 -17.25 -2.09
N HIS A 313 8.80 -18.19 -2.93
CA HIS A 313 8.75 -19.62 -2.61
C HIS A 313 9.82 -20.00 -1.57
N PRO A 314 9.45 -20.82 -0.55
CA PRO A 314 10.40 -21.45 0.35
C PRO A 314 11.44 -22.26 -0.43
N LYS A 315 12.65 -22.35 0.10
CA LYS A 315 13.76 -23.11 -0.50
C LYS A 315 13.30 -24.53 -0.86
N GLY A 316 13.48 -24.93 -2.12
CA GLY A 316 13.31 -26.32 -2.57
C GLY A 316 12.01 -26.65 -3.31
N LYS A 317 11.04 -25.72 -3.42
CA LYS A 317 9.92 -25.88 -4.36
C LYS A 317 10.28 -25.21 -5.69
N ALA A 318 10.15 -25.95 -6.80
CA ALA A 318 10.49 -25.48 -8.14
C ALA A 318 9.76 -24.16 -8.46
N LEU A 319 10.46 -23.19 -9.06
CA LEU A 319 9.85 -21.97 -9.56
C LEU A 319 8.95 -22.30 -10.76
N PRO A 320 7.68 -21.88 -10.76
CA PRO A 320 6.89 -21.82 -12.00
C PRO A 320 7.39 -20.73 -12.94
N SER A 321 8.08 -19.70 -12.42
CA SER A 321 8.43 -18.48 -13.17
C SER A 321 9.94 -18.29 -13.35
N LYS A 322 10.38 -18.06 -14.60
CA LYS A 322 11.79 -17.78 -14.96
C LYS A 322 12.35 -16.46 -14.39
N ARG A 323 11.54 -15.66 -13.69
CA ARG A 323 11.91 -14.32 -13.19
C ARG A 323 12.18 -14.39 -11.70
N LYS A 324 13.46 -14.41 -11.33
CA LYS A 324 13.89 -14.57 -9.94
C LYS A 324 13.74 -13.31 -9.06
N ASP A 325 13.48 -12.13 -9.64
CA ASP A 325 13.57 -10.86 -8.92
C ASP A 325 12.51 -9.81 -9.36
N ALA A 326 11.22 -10.16 -9.30
CA ALA A 326 10.17 -9.15 -9.49
C ALA A 326 10.14 -8.19 -8.27
N TRP A 327 10.36 -6.90 -8.51
CA TRP A 327 10.34 -5.85 -7.48
C TRP A 327 9.00 -5.84 -6.73
N LEU A 328 9.03 -5.99 -5.41
CA LEU A 328 7.83 -5.93 -4.56
C LEU A 328 7.65 -4.51 -4.03
N PRO A 329 6.53 -3.82 -4.31
CA PRO A 329 6.30 -2.48 -3.77
C PRO A 329 6.26 -2.51 -2.23
N PRO A 330 6.89 -1.53 -1.54
CA PRO A 330 6.87 -1.44 -0.07
C PRO A 330 5.47 -1.45 0.54
N SER A 331 4.51 -0.76 -0.09
CA SER A 331 3.12 -0.70 0.38
C SER A 331 2.42 -2.06 0.29
N THR A 332 2.66 -2.81 -0.79
CA THR A 332 2.17 -4.17 -0.97
C THR A 332 2.75 -5.10 0.09
N PHE A 333 4.06 -5.00 0.35
CA PHE A 333 4.74 -5.79 1.37
C PHE A 333 4.11 -5.60 2.76
N VAL A 334 3.94 -4.36 3.21
CA VAL A 334 3.31 -4.05 4.50
C VAL A 334 1.86 -4.56 4.53
N HIS A 335 1.14 -4.42 3.42
CA HIS A 335 -0.23 -4.92 3.31
C HIS A 335 -0.29 -6.46 3.46
N ILE A 336 0.60 -7.20 2.79
CA ILE A 336 0.73 -8.67 2.91
C ILE A 336 0.96 -9.08 4.37
N LEU A 337 1.89 -8.44 5.07
CA LEU A 337 2.18 -8.74 6.47
C LEU A 337 0.97 -8.47 7.39
N SER A 338 0.30 -7.34 7.17
CA SER A 338 -0.89 -6.96 7.96
C SER A 338 -2.04 -7.95 7.77
N THR A 339 -2.31 -8.36 6.52
CA THR A 339 -3.34 -9.33 6.17
C THR A 339 -3.00 -10.72 6.73
N ALA A 340 -1.74 -11.16 6.62
CA ALA A 340 -1.32 -12.45 7.17
C ALA A 340 -1.47 -12.52 8.70
N ASN A 341 -1.14 -11.44 9.41
CA ASN A 341 -1.38 -11.34 10.85
C ASN A 341 -2.88 -11.37 11.20
N LEU A 342 -3.71 -10.63 10.45
CA LEU A 342 -5.17 -10.61 10.67
C LEU A 342 -5.80 -12.00 10.50
N LEU A 343 -5.31 -12.78 9.53
CA LEU A 343 -5.81 -14.12 9.22
C LEU A 343 -5.20 -15.22 10.08
N GLY A 344 -4.32 -14.88 11.03
CA GLY A 344 -3.65 -15.88 11.88
C GLY A 344 -2.73 -16.80 11.10
N ARG A 345 -2.01 -16.26 10.11
CA ARG A 345 -1.01 -16.98 9.27
C ARG A 345 0.41 -16.49 9.58
N PRO A 346 0.94 -16.76 10.78
CA PRO A 346 2.27 -16.32 11.21
C PRO A 346 3.41 -16.95 10.40
N ASP A 347 3.17 -18.11 9.79
CA ASP A 347 4.10 -18.79 8.88
C ASP A 347 4.52 -17.88 7.71
N ILE A 348 3.55 -17.20 7.09
CA ILE A 348 3.78 -16.30 5.96
C ILE A 348 4.60 -15.08 6.41
N VAL A 349 4.24 -14.48 7.55
CA VAL A 349 4.95 -13.32 8.10
C VAL A 349 6.42 -13.64 8.38
N LEU A 350 6.70 -14.80 8.97
CA LEU A 350 8.06 -15.22 9.29
C LEU A 350 8.87 -15.56 8.04
N ASP A 351 8.26 -16.18 7.03
CA ASP A 351 8.94 -16.46 5.77
C ASP A 351 9.29 -15.17 5.00
N MET A 352 8.38 -14.19 5.00
CA MET A 352 8.62 -12.86 4.45
C MET A 352 9.74 -12.12 5.20
N ALA A 353 9.73 -12.16 6.53
CA ALA A 353 10.75 -11.54 7.37
C ALA A 353 12.17 -12.07 7.06
N LYS A 354 12.32 -13.37 6.76
CA LYS A 354 13.60 -13.98 6.38
C LYS A 354 14.13 -13.49 5.03
N LEU A 355 13.28 -12.94 4.16
CA LEU A 355 13.66 -12.42 2.84
C LEU A 355 14.19 -10.99 2.92
N ILE A 356 13.75 -10.19 3.90
CA ILE A 356 14.11 -8.77 4.03
C ILE A 356 15.63 -8.54 4.01
N PRO A 357 16.47 -9.28 4.78
CA PRO A 357 17.92 -9.06 4.76
C PRO A 357 18.56 -9.40 3.40
N ARG A 358 17.91 -10.16 2.52
CA ARG A 358 18.47 -10.58 1.23
C ARG A 358 18.03 -9.71 0.07
N ARG A 359 16.95 -8.96 0.23
CA ARG A 359 16.27 -8.22 -0.83
C ARG A 359 16.30 -6.73 -0.56
N VAL A 360 17.10 -5.99 -1.34
CA VAL A 360 17.30 -4.55 -1.18
C VAL A 360 16.00 -3.77 -1.29
N ASP A 361 15.08 -4.20 -2.17
CA ASP A 361 13.77 -3.59 -2.35
C ASP A 361 12.88 -3.70 -1.11
N LEU A 362 12.97 -4.78 -0.34
CA LEU A 362 12.23 -4.95 0.91
C LEU A 362 12.82 -4.14 2.07
N ARG A 363 14.14 -3.89 2.04
CA ARG A 363 14.78 -3.09 3.09
C ARG A 363 14.26 -1.65 3.11
N VAL A 364 13.81 -1.12 1.98
CA VAL A 364 13.21 0.22 1.91
C VAL A 364 11.90 0.31 2.70
N ALA A 365 11.16 -0.81 2.78
CA ALA A 365 9.90 -0.90 3.51
C ALA A 365 10.09 -1.18 5.01
N LEU A 366 11.32 -1.47 5.45
CA LEU A 366 11.58 -1.92 6.81
C LEU A 366 11.60 -0.74 7.77
N ASP A 367 10.68 -0.77 8.73
CA ASP A 367 10.65 0.13 9.88
C ASP A 367 10.30 -0.64 11.17
N MET A 368 10.26 0.08 12.29
CA MET A 368 9.89 -0.53 13.57
C MET A 368 8.45 -1.04 13.63
N SER A 369 7.56 -0.59 12.74
CA SER A 369 6.19 -1.12 12.63
C SER A 369 6.18 -2.52 12.02
N VAL A 370 7.01 -2.76 10.99
CA VAL A 370 7.24 -4.09 10.40
C VAL A 370 7.85 -5.02 11.43
N VAL A 371 8.85 -4.57 12.20
CA VAL A 371 9.43 -5.38 13.29
C VAL A 371 8.36 -5.73 14.33
N HIS A 372 7.46 -4.81 14.67
CA HIS A 372 6.35 -5.06 15.58
C HIS A 372 5.37 -6.12 15.03
N GLN A 373 5.05 -6.06 13.73
CA GLN A 373 4.19 -7.06 13.07
C GLN A 373 4.84 -8.45 13.05
N VAL A 374 6.15 -8.53 12.81
CA VAL A 374 6.90 -9.80 12.86
C VAL A 374 6.96 -10.31 14.30
N LEU A 375 7.21 -9.44 15.27
CA LEU A 375 7.20 -9.79 16.69
C LEU A 375 5.84 -10.38 17.12
N PHE A 376 4.73 -9.79 16.66
CA PHE A 376 3.40 -10.35 16.91
C PHE A 376 3.28 -11.80 16.39
N ALA A 377 3.69 -12.06 15.15
CA ALA A 377 3.69 -13.41 14.59
C ALA A 377 4.60 -14.40 15.34
N THR A 378 5.74 -13.94 15.88
CA THR A 378 6.64 -14.81 16.68
C THR A 378 6.04 -15.24 18.03
N ARG A 379 5.03 -14.53 18.55
CA ARG A 379 4.35 -14.90 19.80
C ARG A 379 3.40 -16.09 19.60
N GLU A 380 2.75 -16.14 18.44
CA GLU A 380 1.84 -17.23 18.06
C GLU A 380 2.61 -18.53 17.77
N VAL A 381 3.82 -18.44 17.19
CA VAL A 381 4.64 -19.60 16.83
C VAL A 381 5.99 -19.56 17.54
N LYS A 382 6.19 -20.42 18.53
CA LYS A 382 7.49 -20.58 19.21
C LYS A 382 8.46 -21.36 18.34
N HIS A 383 9.38 -20.67 17.66
CA HIS A 383 10.50 -21.28 16.93
C HIS A 383 11.84 -20.78 17.47
N ARG A 384 12.82 -21.69 17.60
CA ARG A 384 14.19 -21.38 18.07
C ARG A 384 14.90 -20.29 17.27
N ASN A 385 14.52 -20.10 16.01
CA ASN A 385 15.16 -19.12 15.12
C ASN A 385 14.49 -17.73 15.13
N ASN A 386 13.39 -17.55 15.85
CA ASN A 386 12.64 -16.28 15.83
C ASN A 386 13.47 -15.11 16.38
N GLY A 387 14.22 -15.33 17.46
CA GLY A 387 15.16 -14.34 18.00
C GLY A 387 16.15 -13.85 16.93
N LYS A 388 16.71 -14.78 16.15
CA LYS A 388 17.65 -14.46 15.08
C LYS A 388 17.02 -13.70 13.92
N VAL A 389 15.76 -13.99 13.59
CA VAL A 389 15.03 -13.23 12.56
C VAL A 389 14.84 -11.79 13.02
N LEU A 390 14.34 -11.58 14.24
CA LEU A 390 14.08 -10.24 14.79
C LEU A 390 15.37 -9.44 14.98
N SER A 391 16.45 -10.04 15.48
CA SER A 391 17.73 -9.36 15.67
C SER A 391 18.35 -8.89 14.35
N ASN A 392 18.27 -9.70 13.30
CA ASN A 392 18.70 -9.29 11.96
C ASN A 392 17.89 -8.11 11.42
N LEU A 393 16.57 -8.06 11.63
CA LEU A 393 15.75 -6.94 11.17
C LEU A 393 16.11 -5.65 11.90
N VAL A 394 16.24 -5.70 13.22
CA VAL A 394 16.65 -4.55 14.03
C VAL A 394 18.03 -4.05 13.60
N GLN A 395 18.95 -4.96 13.27
CA GLN A 395 20.28 -4.59 12.77
C GLN A 395 20.22 -3.88 11.42
N VAL A 396 19.38 -4.33 10.48
CA VAL A 396 19.19 -3.63 9.19
C VAL A 396 18.64 -2.22 9.42
N ILE A 397 17.70 -2.04 10.34
CA ILE A 397 17.19 -0.70 10.71
C ILE A 397 18.30 0.16 11.33
N ALA A 398 19.13 -0.41 12.20
CA ALA A 398 20.24 0.31 12.82
C ALA A 398 21.25 0.83 11.78
N GLU A 399 21.50 0.07 10.72
CA GLU A 399 22.38 0.45 9.61
C GLU A 399 21.76 1.53 8.72
N GLN A 400 20.43 1.51 8.51
CA GLN A 400 19.75 2.44 7.61
C GLN A 400 19.26 3.73 8.27
N ASN A 401 18.64 3.61 9.45
CA ASN A 401 18.03 4.71 10.17
C ASN A 401 18.00 4.43 11.69
N PRO A 402 19.13 4.66 12.39
CA PRO A 402 19.26 4.34 13.81
C PRO A 402 18.33 5.16 14.71
N GLN A 403 17.83 6.32 14.25
CA GLN A 403 16.91 7.16 15.04
C GLN A 403 15.56 6.49 15.29
N GLN A 404 15.18 5.48 14.48
CA GLN A 404 13.94 4.74 14.72
C GLN A 404 13.98 3.89 15.99
N LEU A 405 15.17 3.45 16.41
CA LEU A 405 15.35 2.63 17.61
C LEU A 405 14.93 3.41 18.86
N ASP A 406 15.29 4.70 18.93
CA ASP A 406 14.99 5.56 20.08
C ASP A 406 13.48 5.78 20.26
N LYS A 407 12.71 5.74 19.16
CA LYS A 407 11.26 5.97 19.16
C LYS A 407 10.43 4.71 19.45
N ALA A 408 11.06 3.54 19.55
CA ALA A 408 10.36 2.25 19.66
C ALA A 408 10.86 1.35 20.81
N PRO A 409 10.95 1.85 22.07
CA PRO A 409 11.50 1.10 23.20
C PRO A 409 10.73 -0.18 23.52
N LEU A 410 9.39 -0.19 23.37
CA LEU A 410 8.56 -1.36 23.61
C LEU A 410 8.78 -2.48 22.58
N THR A 411 9.00 -2.11 21.31
CA THR A 411 9.30 -3.10 20.27
C THR A 411 10.69 -3.70 20.52
N ILE A 412 11.68 -2.87 20.89
CA ILE A 412 13.01 -3.35 21.29
C ILE A 412 12.91 -4.32 22.48
N GLN A 413 12.21 -3.93 23.54
CA GLN A 413 11.95 -4.80 24.70
C GLN A 413 11.35 -6.14 24.26
N GLY A 414 10.34 -6.12 23.39
CA GLY A 414 9.70 -7.32 22.86
C GLY A 414 10.65 -8.19 22.03
N THR A 415 11.51 -7.59 21.21
CA THR A 415 12.52 -8.34 20.44
C THR A 415 13.59 -8.97 21.34
N LEU A 416 14.03 -8.29 22.41
CA LEU A 416 14.95 -8.84 23.39
C LEU A 416 14.31 -9.98 24.18
N LYS A 417 13.03 -9.86 24.54
CA LYS A 417 12.26 -10.98 25.11
C LYS A 417 12.25 -12.19 24.18
N ALA A 418 11.93 -11.99 22.89
CA ALA A 418 11.91 -13.08 21.93
C ALA A 418 13.30 -13.73 21.76
N CYS A 419 14.39 -12.94 21.84
CA CYS A 419 15.75 -13.48 21.87
C CYS A 419 16.01 -14.31 23.14
N ALA A 420 15.59 -13.84 24.31
CA ALA A 420 15.72 -14.57 25.57
C ALA A 420 14.94 -15.90 25.55
N ASP A 421 13.69 -15.89 25.07
CA ASP A 421 12.84 -17.07 24.96
C ASP A 421 13.42 -18.12 23.97
N CYS A 422 14.19 -17.66 22.97
CA CYS A 422 14.87 -18.53 22.00
C CYS A 422 16.30 -18.92 22.39
N GLY A 423 16.86 -18.32 23.45
CA GLY A 423 18.27 -18.45 23.81
C GLY A 423 19.27 -17.82 22.84
N ASP A 424 18.85 -16.83 22.04
CA ASP A 424 19.72 -16.12 21.09
C ASP A 424 20.45 -14.95 21.77
N PHE A 425 21.51 -15.26 22.52
CA PHE A 425 22.33 -14.24 23.15
C PHE A 425 23.08 -13.34 22.15
N ALA A 426 23.56 -13.91 21.04
CA ALA A 426 24.27 -13.15 20.02
C ALA A 426 23.37 -12.08 19.37
N GLY A 427 22.13 -12.44 19.04
CA GLY A 427 21.12 -11.49 18.57
C GLY A 427 20.79 -10.42 19.60
N SER A 428 20.60 -10.81 20.87
CA SER A 428 20.36 -9.90 21.99
C SER A 428 21.49 -8.87 22.16
N LYS A 429 22.74 -9.33 22.08
CA LYS A 429 23.95 -8.48 22.09
C LYS A 429 23.96 -7.48 20.93
N ASN A 430 23.66 -7.92 19.72
CA ASN A 430 23.65 -7.06 18.53
C ASN A 430 22.58 -5.96 18.64
N ILE A 431 21.36 -6.32 19.06
CA ILE A 431 20.27 -5.37 19.31
C ILE A 431 20.72 -4.32 20.33
N LEU A 432 21.26 -4.74 21.46
CA LEU A 432 21.67 -3.82 22.52
C LEU A 432 22.82 -2.91 22.05
N SER A 433 23.80 -3.43 21.31
CA SER A 433 24.86 -2.60 20.72
C SER A 433 24.31 -1.59 19.71
N ALA A 434 23.31 -1.97 18.92
CA ALA A 434 22.67 -1.08 17.95
C ALA A 434 21.93 0.07 18.64
N VAL A 435 21.16 -0.23 19.69
CA VAL A 435 20.41 0.78 20.46
C VAL A 435 21.36 1.75 21.17
N LEU A 436 22.46 1.23 21.74
CA LEU A 436 23.48 2.07 22.39
C LEU A 436 24.44 2.74 21.40
N ARG A 437 24.30 2.49 20.08
CA ARG A 437 25.17 2.95 18.99
C ARG A 437 26.65 2.62 19.22
N LEU A 438 26.90 1.43 19.74
CA LEU A 438 28.23 0.87 19.98
C LEU A 438 28.55 -0.18 18.92
N ARG A 439 29.84 -0.37 18.60
CA ARG A 439 30.24 -1.60 17.89
C ARG A 439 29.97 -2.78 18.83
N SER A 440 29.61 -3.93 18.28
CA SER A 440 29.37 -5.13 19.10
C SER A 440 30.59 -5.58 19.91
N THR A 441 31.80 -5.19 19.49
CA THR A 441 33.07 -5.36 20.21
C THR A 441 33.22 -4.38 21.38
N ASP A 442 32.64 -3.19 21.28
CA ASP A 442 32.84 -2.07 22.19
C ASP A 442 31.80 -2.04 23.31
N LEU A 443 30.81 -2.95 23.28
CA LEU A 443 29.77 -3.07 24.29
C LEU A 443 30.35 -3.30 25.71
N ALA A 444 31.52 -3.94 25.78
CA ALA A 444 32.27 -4.16 27.01
C ALA A 444 33.20 -2.99 27.40
N SER A 445 33.18 -1.86 26.70
CA SER A 445 34.03 -0.72 27.06
C SER A 445 33.40 0.10 28.20
N ASN A 446 34.24 0.63 29.09
CA ASN A 446 33.87 1.46 30.26
C ASN A 446 33.23 2.82 29.92
N ARG A 447 32.77 3.03 28.68
CA ARG A 447 32.17 4.30 28.27
C ARG A 447 30.67 4.26 28.56
N ARG A 448 30.24 4.92 29.64
CA ARG A 448 28.81 5.21 29.87
C ARG A 448 28.28 6.00 28.68
N THR A 449 27.31 5.43 27.96
CA THR A 449 26.73 6.09 26.77
C THR A 449 25.53 6.96 27.16
N PRO A 450 25.38 8.16 26.57
CA PRO A 450 24.26 9.05 26.89
C PRO A 450 22.88 8.51 26.45
N HIS A 451 22.84 7.51 25.54
CA HIS A 451 21.61 6.93 25.01
C HIS A 451 21.02 5.80 25.90
N ALA A 452 21.67 5.45 27.02
CA ALA A 452 21.18 4.41 27.93
C ALA A 452 19.75 4.66 28.48
N LYS A 453 19.29 5.91 28.49
CA LYS A 453 17.93 6.29 28.94
C LYS A 453 16.81 5.74 28.04
N SER A 454 17.08 5.36 26.79
CA SER A 454 16.07 4.77 25.90
C SER A 454 15.85 3.27 26.16
N VAL A 455 16.78 2.61 26.86
CA VAL A 455 16.67 1.18 27.18
C VAL A 455 15.95 1.02 28.51
N THR A 456 14.77 0.41 28.46
CA THR A 456 13.95 0.16 29.66
C THR A 456 14.61 -0.84 30.60
N THR A 457 14.27 -0.76 31.89
CA THR A 457 14.70 -1.74 32.91
C THR A 457 14.35 -3.17 32.50
N THR A 458 13.19 -3.34 31.86
CA THR A 458 12.69 -4.59 31.27
C THR A 458 13.57 -5.12 30.12
N ALA A 459 14.05 -4.25 29.24
CA ALA A 459 14.96 -4.64 28.16
C ALA A 459 16.29 -5.18 28.70
N TRP A 460 16.86 -4.55 29.72
CA TRP A 460 18.06 -5.03 30.40
C TRP A 460 17.86 -6.40 31.07
N ALA A 461 16.70 -6.64 31.68
CA ALA A 461 16.37 -7.93 32.27
C ALA A 461 16.29 -9.06 31.21
N TYR A 462 15.67 -8.79 30.05
CA TYR A 462 15.64 -9.77 28.96
C TYR A 462 17.02 -10.04 28.38
N PHE A 463 17.89 -9.02 28.29
CA PHE A 463 19.28 -9.22 27.89
C PHE A 463 20.02 -10.14 28.86
N ALA A 464 19.87 -9.93 30.18
CA ALA A 464 20.44 -10.79 31.21
C ALA A 464 19.91 -12.25 31.10
N ARG A 465 18.61 -12.42 30.89
CA ARG A 465 17.99 -13.75 30.71
C ARG A 465 18.50 -14.46 29.45
N ALA A 466 18.70 -13.74 28.34
CA ALA A 466 19.29 -14.32 27.14
C ALA A 466 20.70 -14.86 27.39
N ALA A 467 21.50 -14.18 28.23
CA ALA A 467 22.86 -14.61 28.57
C ALA A 467 22.91 -15.91 29.39
N LEU A 468 21.84 -16.25 30.13
CA LEU A 468 21.73 -17.54 30.80
C LEU A 468 21.68 -18.72 29.82
N HIS A 469 21.22 -18.50 28.60
CA HIS A 469 21.22 -19.57 27.59
C HIS A 469 22.57 -19.72 26.88
N GLY A 470 23.50 -18.77 27.06
CA GLY A 470 24.83 -18.77 26.45
C GLY A 470 25.89 -19.53 27.26
N ASN A 471 27.15 -19.39 26.82
CA ASN A 471 28.31 -19.99 27.46
C ASN A 471 28.78 -19.16 28.67
N ALA A 472 29.70 -19.69 29.48
CA ALA A 472 30.25 -18.97 30.64
C ALA A 472 30.92 -17.63 30.24
N SER A 473 31.50 -17.54 29.04
CA SER A 473 32.03 -16.29 28.47
C SER A 473 30.94 -15.23 28.23
N ASP A 474 29.75 -15.67 27.79
CA ASP A 474 28.61 -14.81 27.49
C ASP A 474 28.00 -14.26 28.77
N ALA A 475 27.91 -15.10 29.80
CA ALA A 475 27.52 -14.69 31.15
C ALA A 475 28.51 -13.67 31.74
N LYS A 476 29.82 -13.88 31.59
CA LYS A 476 30.85 -12.92 32.01
C LYS A 476 30.70 -11.57 31.30
N LEU A 477 30.48 -11.61 29.97
CA LEU A 477 30.25 -10.40 29.18
C LEU A 477 28.98 -9.67 29.64
N ALA A 478 27.87 -10.37 29.79
CA ALA A 478 26.60 -9.76 30.19
C ALA A 478 26.68 -9.09 31.56
N LEU A 479 27.34 -9.71 32.54
CA LEU A 479 27.59 -9.12 33.85
C LEU A 479 28.45 -7.85 33.78
N HIS A 480 29.50 -7.87 32.94
CA HIS A 480 30.32 -6.70 32.74
C HIS A 480 29.54 -5.54 32.11
N VAL A 481 28.75 -5.82 31.07
CA VAL A 481 27.89 -4.81 30.41
C VAL A 481 26.86 -4.24 31.39
N LEU A 482 26.18 -5.08 32.18
CA LEU A 482 25.21 -4.63 33.17
C LEU A 482 25.86 -3.74 34.25
N LYS A 483 27.08 -4.07 34.68
CA LYS A 483 27.82 -3.27 35.66
C LYS A 483 28.18 -1.89 35.13
N GLU A 484 28.66 -1.81 33.89
CA GLU A 484 29.15 -0.55 33.32
C GLU A 484 28.03 0.34 32.76
N GLN A 485 27.02 -0.27 32.11
CA GLN A 485 25.96 0.47 31.40
C GLN A 485 24.64 0.56 32.18
N ALA A 486 24.37 -0.37 33.11
CA ALA A 486 23.11 -0.45 33.83
C ALA A 486 23.29 -0.54 35.36
N HIS A 487 24.33 0.11 35.89
CA HIS A 487 24.68 0.06 37.33
C HIS A 487 23.51 0.40 38.26
N HIS A 488 22.69 1.38 37.86
CA HIS A 488 21.50 1.81 38.61
C HIS A 488 20.50 0.67 38.85
N LEU A 489 20.39 -0.32 37.93
CA LEU A 489 19.53 -1.49 38.13
C LEU A 489 20.07 -2.42 39.20
N ILE A 490 21.40 -2.58 39.20
CA ILE A 490 22.08 -3.40 40.20
C ILE A 490 21.91 -2.73 41.57
N GLU A 491 22.14 -1.42 41.69
CA GLU A 491 21.89 -0.65 42.92
C GLU A 491 20.42 -0.71 43.38
N ASP A 492 19.45 -0.59 42.47
CA ASP A 492 18.02 -0.64 42.80
C ASP A 492 17.61 -2.02 43.36
N VAL A 493 18.17 -3.12 42.83
CA VAL A 493 17.93 -4.48 43.34
C VAL A 493 18.65 -4.75 44.66
N ILE A 494 19.84 -4.14 44.89
CA ILE A 494 20.62 -4.31 46.13
C ILE A 494 20.11 -3.40 47.25
N SER A 495 19.38 -2.33 46.93
CA SER A 495 18.89 -1.39 47.95
C SER A 495 18.10 -2.13 49.05
N ASP A 496 18.24 -1.69 50.31
CA ASP A 496 17.55 -2.28 51.48
C ASP A 496 16.01 -2.15 51.43
N ARG A 497 15.47 -1.65 50.31
CA ARG A 497 14.04 -1.62 50.06
C ARG A 497 13.60 -3.06 49.74
N PRO A 498 12.53 -3.57 50.38
CA PRO A 498 12.01 -4.90 50.03
C PRO A 498 11.73 -4.96 48.52
N VAL A 499 12.08 -6.08 47.89
CA VAL A 499 11.95 -6.34 46.45
C VAL A 499 10.47 -6.33 46.04
N LYS A 500 9.85 -5.15 46.00
CA LYS A 500 8.45 -4.99 45.60
C LYS A 500 8.36 -5.18 44.08
N GLY A 501 7.51 -6.11 43.68
CA GLY A 501 7.21 -6.42 42.28
C GLY A 501 7.89 -7.71 41.79
N ALA A 502 7.09 -8.56 41.15
CA ALA A 502 7.54 -9.86 40.63
C ALA A 502 8.70 -9.73 39.61
N PHE A 503 8.77 -8.59 38.94
CA PHE A 503 9.84 -8.25 38.00
C PHE A 503 11.22 -8.06 38.68
N LYS A 504 11.30 -7.29 39.77
CA LYS A 504 12.58 -7.04 40.48
C LYS A 504 13.15 -8.35 41.04
N LEU A 505 12.30 -9.22 41.56
CA LEU A 505 12.70 -10.53 42.05
C LEU A 505 13.27 -11.41 40.94
N ALA A 506 12.64 -11.41 39.77
CA ALA A 506 13.09 -12.23 38.64
C ALA A 506 14.41 -11.73 38.05
N LEU A 507 14.62 -10.41 38.01
CA LEU A 507 15.92 -9.82 37.67
C LEU A 507 17.00 -10.20 38.69
N ALA A 508 16.70 -10.11 39.99
CA ALA A 508 17.62 -10.52 41.06
C ALA A 508 18.04 -11.99 40.92
N GLN A 509 17.08 -12.89 40.72
CA GLN A 509 17.33 -14.32 40.48
C GLN A 509 18.20 -14.55 39.23
N THR A 510 17.92 -13.83 38.14
CA THR A 510 18.71 -13.92 36.90
C THR A 510 20.16 -13.48 37.13
N LEU A 511 20.38 -12.39 37.89
CA LEU A 511 21.71 -11.90 38.23
C LEU A 511 22.49 -12.90 39.09
N VAL A 512 21.86 -13.50 40.12
CA VAL A 512 22.47 -14.56 40.93
C VAL A 512 22.92 -15.73 40.03
N GLN A 513 22.03 -16.21 39.16
CA GLN A 513 22.33 -17.33 38.27
C GLN A 513 23.47 -17.02 37.30
N LEU A 514 23.54 -15.78 36.79
CA LEU A 514 24.66 -15.36 35.95
C LEU A 514 25.97 -15.35 36.74
N THR A 515 25.98 -14.80 37.95
CA THR A 515 27.19 -14.78 38.80
C THR A 515 27.67 -16.17 39.16
N ASP A 516 26.75 -17.09 39.49
CA ASP A 516 27.06 -18.49 39.82
C ASP A 516 27.75 -19.20 38.64
N ARG A 517 27.34 -18.93 37.39
CA ARG A 517 27.91 -19.54 36.18
C ARG A 517 29.28 -19.01 35.77
N THR A 518 29.76 -17.95 36.41
CA THR A 518 31.01 -17.28 36.02
C THR A 518 32.17 -17.53 36.97
N ASP A 519 31.97 -18.37 38.01
CA ASP A 519 32.89 -18.61 39.13
C ASP A 519 33.34 -17.31 39.82
N ASN A 520 32.56 -16.23 39.64
CA ASN A 520 32.86 -14.87 40.09
C ASN A 520 32.16 -14.55 41.42
N SER A 521 31.53 -15.55 42.05
CA SER A 521 30.77 -15.47 43.30
C SER A 521 31.61 -14.92 44.46
N ALA A 522 32.93 -15.12 44.43
CA ALA A 522 33.86 -14.64 45.45
C ALA A 522 34.32 -13.17 45.26
N ILE A 523 34.05 -12.54 44.11
CA ILE A 523 34.71 -11.27 43.73
C ILE A 523 33.74 -10.07 43.72
N ALA A 524 32.43 -10.30 43.63
CA ALA A 524 31.43 -9.23 43.56
C ALA A 524 30.88 -8.87 44.96
N PRO A 525 31.18 -7.66 45.52
CA PRO A 525 30.71 -7.28 46.87
C PRO A 525 29.19 -7.26 47.02
N TRP A 526 28.49 -7.07 45.90
CA TRP A 526 27.04 -7.04 45.85
C TRP A 526 26.39 -8.43 45.78
N TYR A 527 27.12 -9.47 45.38
CA TYR A 527 26.58 -10.82 45.18
C TYR A 527 26.01 -11.40 46.47
N HIS A 528 26.75 -11.31 47.58
CA HIS A 528 26.29 -11.84 48.87
C HIS A 528 25.03 -11.14 49.38
N LYS A 529 24.92 -9.81 49.20
CA LYS A 529 23.71 -9.05 49.54
C LYS A 529 22.53 -9.45 48.66
N LEU A 530 22.76 -9.60 47.36
CA LEU A 530 21.74 -10.01 46.38
C LEU A 530 21.23 -11.42 46.70
N ARG A 531 22.14 -12.36 46.98
CA ARG A 531 21.82 -13.75 47.31
C ARG A 531 21.00 -13.84 48.59
N ALA A 532 21.41 -13.14 49.65
CA ALA A 532 20.66 -13.07 50.90
C ALA A 532 19.24 -12.51 50.73
N SER A 533 19.08 -11.48 49.87
CA SER A 533 17.77 -10.90 49.54
C SER A 533 16.86 -11.89 48.78
N VAL A 534 17.41 -12.61 47.80
CA VAL A 534 16.68 -13.65 47.05
C VAL A 534 16.30 -14.83 47.95
N ASP A 535 17.21 -15.27 48.81
CA ASP A 535 16.99 -16.40 49.72
C ASP A 535 15.98 -16.06 50.84
N SER A 536 15.95 -14.81 51.31
CA SER A 536 14.91 -14.31 52.22
C SER A 536 13.51 -14.35 51.59
N TYR A 537 13.40 -14.01 50.30
CA TYR A 537 12.13 -14.08 49.56
C TYR A 537 11.69 -15.51 49.22
N SER A 538 12.63 -16.41 48.90
CA SER A 538 12.31 -17.81 48.62
C SER A 538 11.92 -18.58 49.89
N GLY A 539 12.53 -18.25 51.04
CA GLY A 539 12.14 -18.78 52.35
C GLY A 539 10.78 -18.28 52.85
N ALA A 540 10.35 -17.08 52.45
CA ALA A 540 8.99 -16.60 52.72
C ALA A 540 7.92 -17.38 51.93
N ARG A 541 8.24 -17.86 50.71
CA ARG A 541 7.35 -18.71 49.89
C ARG A 541 7.13 -20.11 50.48
N SER A 542 8.08 -20.66 51.23
CA SER A 542 7.93 -21.99 51.83
C SER A 542 7.04 -22.04 53.07
N HIS A 543 6.67 -20.89 53.65
CA HIS A 543 5.92 -20.83 54.91
C HIS A 543 4.49 -20.25 54.85
N GLY A 544 3.95 -20.01 53.65
CA GLY A 544 2.52 -19.77 53.48
C GLY A 544 2.22 -18.72 52.43
N ASP A 545 1.70 -19.14 51.28
CA ASP A 545 0.46 -18.68 50.64
C ASP A 545 0.38 -19.36 49.26
N SER A 546 -0.53 -20.33 49.09
CA SER A 546 -0.72 -21.09 47.84
C SER A 546 -1.61 -20.36 46.83
N SER A 547 -1.85 -19.06 47.01
CA SER A 547 -2.80 -18.25 46.23
C SER A 547 -2.17 -17.24 45.26
N LEU A 548 -0.88 -17.37 44.92
CA LEU A 548 -0.20 -16.52 43.94
C LEU A 548 0.07 -17.24 42.61
N PRO A 549 -0.18 -16.62 41.45
CA PRO A 549 -0.16 -17.30 40.16
C PRO A 549 1.26 -17.72 39.74
N SER A 550 1.40 -18.98 39.31
CA SER A 550 2.42 -19.39 38.33
C SER A 550 1.94 -18.91 36.94
N ASP A 551 2.73 -18.52 35.94
CA ASP A 551 4.10 -18.84 35.55
C ASP A 551 4.69 -17.63 34.78
N ASP A 552 5.98 -17.33 35.01
CA ASP A 552 6.76 -16.26 34.35
C ASP A 552 6.27 -14.80 34.64
N PRO A 553 6.90 -14.05 35.57
CA PRO A 553 6.58 -12.64 35.82
C PRO A 553 6.90 -11.72 34.62
N PHE A 554 7.47 -12.28 33.55
CA PHE A 554 7.69 -11.61 32.28
C PHE A 554 6.65 -11.99 31.20
N ALA A 555 5.59 -12.74 31.52
CA ALA A 555 4.49 -13.08 30.62
C ALA A 555 3.66 -11.83 30.23
N PRO A 556 3.13 -11.75 28.99
CA PRO A 556 2.26 -10.65 28.61
C PRO A 556 0.92 -10.79 29.36
N GLY A 557 0.67 -9.89 30.32
CA GLY A 557 -0.55 -9.91 31.15
C GLY A 557 -0.33 -10.04 32.66
N ALA A 558 0.91 -10.12 33.15
CA ALA A 558 1.18 -9.95 34.57
C ALA A 558 0.76 -8.53 34.98
N VAL A 559 -0.27 -8.44 35.82
CA VAL A 559 -0.81 -7.17 36.32
C VAL A 559 0.27 -6.52 37.19
N ASP A 560 0.77 -5.35 36.79
CA ASP A 560 1.54 -4.47 37.66
C ASP A 560 0.60 -4.00 38.77
N ALA A 561 0.54 -4.74 39.88
CA ALA A 561 -0.30 -4.40 41.03
C ALA A 561 0.21 -3.16 41.81
N THR A 562 1.10 -2.36 41.23
CA THR A 562 1.56 -1.08 41.79
C THR A 562 1.77 0.00 40.71
N SER A 563 0.96 0.02 39.65
CA SER A 563 0.70 1.30 38.99
C SER A 563 -0.32 2.04 39.85
N GLU A 564 0.13 2.98 40.68
CA GLU A 564 -0.73 4.14 40.96
C GLU A 564 -1.21 4.69 39.61
N PRO A 565 -2.50 5.05 39.49
CA PRO A 565 -3.01 5.57 38.24
C PRO A 565 -2.46 6.98 38.07
N ASP A 566 -1.50 7.17 37.15
CA ASP A 566 -1.33 8.46 36.51
C ASP A 566 -2.52 8.67 35.56
N THR A 567 -3.67 8.96 36.16
CA THR A 567 -4.80 9.58 35.51
C THR A 567 -4.53 11.06 35.31
N LEU A 568 -4.42 11.43 34.02
CA LEU A 568 -4.81 12.72 33.41
C LEU A 568 -3.86 13.91 33.72
N GLU A 569 -3.39 14.68 32.74
CA GLU A 569 -4.22 15.44 31.79
C GLU A 569 -3.82 15.24 30.32
N LEU A 570 -4.86 14.94 29.54
CA LEU A 570 -4.98 15.35 28.15
C LEU A 570 -5.27 16.86 28.16
N THR A 571 -4.34 17.68 27.70
CA THR A 571 -4.68 18.94 27.02
C THR A 571 -4.23 18.82 25.58
N GLU A 572 -5.21 18.86 24.69
CA GLU A 572 -5.05 19.01 23.25
C GLU A 572 -4.45 20.39 22.97
N ASP A 573 -3.20 20.45 22.51
CA ASP A 573 -2.69 21.64 21.81
C ASP A 573 -2.97 21.47 20.32
N ILE A 574 -4.15 21.97 19.92
CA ILE A 574 -4.44 22.34 18.54
C ILE A 574 -3.86 23.74 18.34
N ASP A 575 -2.71 23.83 17.69
CA ASP A 575 -2.18 25.09 17.15
C ASP A 575 -2.99 25.46 15.90
N GLU A 576 -3.97 26.36 16.03
CA GLU A 576 -4.42 27.23 14.93
C GLU A 576 -3.85 28.65 15.11
N PRO A 577 -3.38 29.31 14.03
CA PRO A 577 -2.68 30.58 14.13
C PRO A 577 -3.64 31.74 14.38
N GLY A 578 -3.28 32.58 15.36
CA GLY A 578 -4.10 33.67 15.86
C GLY A 578 -4.41 34.79 14.86
N ILE A 579 -5.67 35.22 14.89
CA ILE A 579 -6.08 36.58 14.52
C ILE A 579 -6.71 37.21 15.77
N HIS A 580 -6.00 38.18 16.34
CA HIS A 580 -6.45 39.01 17.45
C HIS A 580 -7.63 39.89 17.05
N VAL A 581 -8.79 39.70 17.68
CA VAL A 581 -9.77 40.78 17.89
C VAL A 581 -10.33 40.64 19.31
N ALA A 582 -10.09 41.66 20.14
CA ALA A 582 -10.56 41.73 21.52
C ALA A 582 -12.07 41.97 21.62
N PRO A 583 -12.80 41.36 22.58
CA PRO A 583 -14.19 41.70 22.82
C PRO A 583 -14.30 42.76 23.94
N LYS A 584 -14.92 43.89 23.61
CA LYS A 584 -15.47 44.84 24.59
C LYS A 584 -16.79 44.27 25.14
N ALA A 585 -16.92 44.32 26.46
CA ALA A 585 -18.16 44.08 27.19
C ALA A 585 -19.26 45.09 26.83
N ILE A 586 -20.51 44.62 26.86
CA ILE A 586 -21.84 45.23 27.16
C ILE A 586 -22.81 44.06 26.85
N GLY A 587 -23.70 43.56 27.71
CA GLY A 587 -24.66 44.24 28.58
C GLY A 587 -26.06 43.82 28.11
N SER A 588 -26.79 43.13 29.00
CA SER A 588 -28.24 42.92 29.11
C SER A 588 -29.21 43.22 27.95
N ASP A 589 -30.21 42.34 27.90
CA ASP A 589 -31.64 42.54 27.60
C ASP A 589 -32.21 42.27 26.21
N ARG A 590 -33.25 41.40 26.27
CA ARG A 590 -34.35 41.05 25.36
C ARG A 590 -34.14 39.95 24.32
#